data_AF-A0A484X9A1-F1
#
_entry.id   AF-A0A484X9A1-F1
#
_cell.length_a   1.000
_cell.length_b   1.000
_cell.length_c   1.000
_cell.angle_alpha   90.00
_cell.angle_beta   90.00
_cell.angle_gamma   90.00
#
_symmetry.space_group_name_H-M   'P 1'
#
loop_
_entity.id
_entity.type
_entity.pdbx_description
1 polymer ?
#
loop_
_entity_poly.entity_id
_entity_poly.type
_entity_poly.pdbx_seq_one_letter_code
_entity_poly.pdbx_strand_id
1 'polypeptide(L)'
;MTGHLIFPVRALQDNLARSYEQLAQYLELKSRLFDPDIDEESQAPLYDLALANGQLVATLNQTKASLLTRLRGDRGQRGTRRTLHYYFVAQDIHERASSSHVQYAALREKFRYSDVMFRFQRLLSMQSQACQQLARSILLRTPYQHDPRFEHAFSHLDAALDRVQASGTSPEQIKALGFLLNNLRAIDAQLATI
;
A
#
# COMPACT_ATOMS: atom_id res chain seq x y z
N MET A 1 23.27 18.38 -32.43
CA MET A 1 22.83 18.49 -31.03
C MET A 1 21.47 17.84 -30.87
N THR A 2 21.42 16.53 -30.63
CA THR A 2 20.15 15.75 -30.60
C THR A 2 20.26 14.64 -29.53
N GLY A 3 20.63 15.01 -28.30
CA GLY A 3 20.84 14.07 -27.19
C GLY A 3 19.77 14.10 -26.08
N HIS A 4 18.83 15.05 -26.09
CA HIS A 4 17.98 15.33 -24.93
C HIS A 4 16.56 14.74 -24.99
N LEU A 5 16.16 14.05 -26.05
CA LEU A 5 14.76 13.59 -26.22
C LEU A 5 14.50 12.16 -25.74
N ILE A 6 15.53 11.32 -25.56
CA ILE A 6 15.37 9.89 -25.20
C ILE A 6 15.47 9.65 -23.67
N PHE A 7 16.10 10.55 -22.92
CA PHE A 7 16.33 10.41 -21.48
C PHE A 7 15.17 10.78 -20.53
N PRO A 8 14.30 11.78 -20.79
CA PRO A 8 13.35 12.25 -19.77
C PRO A 8 12.17 11.30 -19.51
N VAL A 9 11.84 10.41 -20.45
CA VAL A 9 10.74 9.44 -20.28
C VAL A 9 11.14 8.29 -19.36
N ARG A 10 12.38 7.78 -19.48
CA ARG A 10 12.89 6.70 -18.62
C ARG A 10 12.98 7.13 -17.17
N ALA A 11 13.54 8.31 -16.89
CA ALA A 11 13.70 8.79 -15.51
C ALA A 11 12.36 8.86 -14.74
N LEU A 12 11.28 9.28 -15.39
CA LEU A 12 9.97 9.35 -14.74
C LEU A 12 9.31 7.97 -14.56
N GLN A 13 9.49 7.07 -15.53
CA GLN A 13 9.06 5.68 -15.42
C GLN A 13 9.79 4.96 -14.27
N ASP A 14 11.09 5.18 -14.15
CA ASP A 14 11.93 4.61 -13.08
C ASP A 14 11.52 5.15 -11.71
N ASN A 15 11.25 6.46 -11.60
CA ASN A 15 10.75 7.08 -10.37
C ASN A 15 9.38 6.51 -9.95
N LEU A 16 8.46 6.31 -10.90
CA LEU A 16 7.18 5.65 -10.62
C LEU A 16 7.36 4.21 -10.13
N ALA A 17 8.17 3.41 -10.83
CA ALA A 17 8.44 2.04 -10.41
C ALA A 17 9.00 2.00 -9.00
N ARG A 18 9.96 2.89 -8.70
CA ARG A 18 10.52 3.03 -7.35
C ARG A 18 9.48 3.44 -6.31
N SER A 19 8.53 4.33 -6.64
CA SER A 19 7.41 4.65 -5.73
C SER A 19 6.60 3.39 -5.37
N TYR A 20 6.32 2.51 -6.32
CA TYR A 20 5.62 1.24 -6.05
C TYR A 20 6.48 0.21 -5.31
N GLU A 21 7.80 0.17 -5.51
CA GLU A 21 8.72 -0.63 -4.70
C GLU A 21 8.74 -0.17 -3.24
N GLN A 22 8.80 1.14 -3.01
CA GLN A 22 8.77 1.72 -1.67
C GLN A 22 7.41 1.50 -0.99
N LEU A 23 6.30 1.57 -1.75
CA LEU A 23 4.98 1.17 -1.26
C LEU A 23 4.95 -0.31 -0.85
N ALA A 24 5.49 -1.20 -1.66
CA ALA A 24 5.56 -2.62 -1.34
C ALA A 24 6.32 -2.86 -0.03
N GLN A 25 7.50 -2.24 0.12
CA GLN A 25 8.29 -2.33 1.35
C GLN A 25 7.53 -1.79 2.55
N TYR A 26 6.90 -0.62 2.42
CA TYR A 26 6.10 -0.01 3.49
C TYR A 26 4.94 -0.91 3.92
N LEU A 27 4.15 -1.44 2.99
CA LEU A 27 3.02 -2.31 3.28
C LEU A 27 3.45 -3.64 3.93
N GLU A 28 4.58 -4.20 3.49
CA GLU A 28 5.13 -5.43 4.08
C GLU A 28 5.64 -5.20 5.50
N LEU A 29 6.31 -4.07 5.77
CA LEU A 29 6.70 -3.72 7.14
C LEU A 29 5.48 -3.46 8.01
N LYS A 30 4.45 -2.81 7.45
CA LYS A 30 3.19 -2.56 8.15
C LYS A 30 2.44 -3.85 8.46
N SER A 31 2.54 -4.88 7.62
CA SER A 31 1.84 -6.15 7.84
C SER A 31 2.34 -6.86 9.08
N ARG A 32 3.63 -6.73 9.40
CA ARG A 32 4.25 -7.26 10.63
C ARG A 32 3.68 -6.66 11.91
N LEU A 33 3.06 -5.47 11.86
CA LEU A 33 2.37 -4.91 13.02
C LEU A 33 1.13 -5.72 13.42
N PHE A 34 0.63 -6.57 12.53
CA PHE A 34 -0.47 -7.48 12.80
C PHE A 34 -0.02 -8.85 13.29
N ASP A 35 1.28 -9.15 13.34
CA ASP A 35 1.77 -10.43 13.87
C ASP A 35 1.51 -10.49 15.39
N PRO A 36 0.60 -11.38 15.87
CA PRO A 36 0.28 -11.46 17.29
C PRO A 36 1.42 -12.06 18.13
N ASP A 37 2.41 -12.72 17.50
CA ASP A 37 3.50 -13.41 18.18
C ASP A 37 4.81 -12.59 18.21
N ILE A 38 4.75 -11.35 17.76
CA ILE A 38 5.89 -10.44 17.82
C ILE A 38 6.26 -10.09 19.27
N ASP A 39 7.56 -10.12 19.56
CA ASP A 39 8.09 -9.83 20.89
C ASP A 39 7.85 -8.35 21.25
N GLU A 40 7.06 -8.11 22.30
CA GLU A 40 6.57 -6.78 22.69
C GLU A 40 7.67 -5.84 23.20
N GLU A 41 8.82 -6.38 23.61
CA GLU A 41 9.95 -5.57 24.09
C GLU A 41 10.66 -4.81 22.96
N SER A 42 10.46 -5.18 21.70
CA SER A 42 11.13 -4.57 20.56
C SER A 42 10.27 -3.51 19.86
N GLN A 43 10.68 -2.23 19.96
CA GLN A 43 10.13 -1.14 19.14
C GLN A 43 10.59 -1.19 17.67
N ALA A 44 11.44 -2.16 17.29
CA ALA A 44 12.05 -2.25 15.96
C ALA A 44 11.03 -2.21 14.80
N PRO A 45 9.87 -2.91 14.84
CA PRO A 45 8.91 -2.89 13.74
C PRO A 45 8.31 -1.49 13.48
N LEU A 46 8.10 -0.70 14.53
CA LEU A 46 7.60 0.67 14.41
C LEU A 46 8.68 1.61 13.87
N TYR A 47 9.92 1.41 14.31
CA TYR A 47 11.07 2.17 13.81
C TYR A 47 11.32 1.91 12.31
N ASP A 48 11.37 0.64 11.89
CA ASP A 48 11.53 0.26 10.48
C ASP A 48 10.40 0.82 9.61
N LEU A 49 9.16 0.76 10.11
CA LEU A 49 8.01 1.33 9.42
C LEU A 49 8.13 2.85 9.27
N ALA A 50 8.60 3.55 10.30
CA ALA A 50 8.80 5.00 10.25
C ALA A 50 9.88 5.40 9.25
N LEU A 51 11.00 4.64 9.20
CA LEU A 51 12.04 4.84 8.19
C LEU A 51 11.51 4.60 6.77
N ALA A 52 10.79 3.50 6.55
CA ALA A 52 10.20 3.18 5.25
C ALA A 52 9.17 4.24 4.82
N ASN A 53 8.38 4.77 5.75
CA ASN A 53 7.46 5.88 5.46
C ASN A 53 8.23 7.13 4.99
N GLY A 54 9.33 7.48 5.65
CA GLY A 54 10.18 8.60 5.23
C GLY A 54 10.75 8.43 3.82
N GLN A 55 11.25 7.22 3.50
CA GLN A 55 11.77 6.88 2.17
C GLN A 55 10.68 6.93 1.09
N LEU A 56 9.50 6.39 1.39
CA LEU A 56 8.35 6.42 0.50
C LEU A 56 7.90 7.86 0.19
N VAL A 57 7.74 8.70 1.22
CA VAL A 57 7.37 10.11 1.07
C VAL A 57 8.40 10.88 0.23
N ALA A 58 9.69 10.66 0.49
CA ALA A 58 10.76 11.29 -0.29
C ALA A 58 10.68 10.89 -1.78
N THR A 59 10.45 9.60 -2.05
CA THR A 59 10.33 9.07 -3.41
C THR A 59 9.10 9.61 -4.12
N LEU A 60 7.94 9.64 -3.46
CA LEU A 60 6.71 10.23 -4.02
C LEU A 60 6.91 11.72 -4.35
N ASN A 61 7.57 12.49 -3.48
CA ASN A 61 7.87 13.89 -3.75
C ASN A 61 8.82 14.08 -4.95
N GLN A 62 9.83 13.23 -5.09
CA GLN A 62 10.72 13.24 -6.26
C GLN A 62 9.96 12.93 -7.56
N THR A 63 9.06 11.93 -7.52
CA THR A 63 8.20 11.57 -8.65
C THR A 63 7.26 12.71 -9.02
N LYS A 64 6.65 13.37 -8.02
CA LYS A 64 5.79 14.55 -8.19
C LYS A 64 6.53 15.70 -8.87
N ALA A 65 7.75 16.02 -8.42
CA ALA A 65 8.56 17.08 -9.04
C ALA A 65 8.90 16.76 -10.51
N SER A 66 9.21 15.50 -10.80
CA SER A 66 9.46 15.01 -12.16
C SER A 66 8.22 15.14 -13.05
N LEU A 67 7.04 14.80 -12.53
CA LEU A 67 5.75 14.96 -13.21
C LEU A 67 5.42 16.41 -13.54
N LEU A 68 5.58 17.31 -12.56
CA LEU A 68 5.31 18.74 -12.73
C LEU A 68 6.21 19.37 -13.79
N THR A 69 7.49 19.00 -13.81
CA THR A 69 8.44 19.47 -14.83
C THR A 69 8.00 19.03 -16.22
N ARG A 70 7.54 17.77 -16.36
CA ARG A 70 7.01 17.26 -17.62
C ARG A 70 5.72 17.95 -18.05
N LEU A 71 4.78 18.17 -17.13
CA LEU A 71 3.52 18.85 -17.43
C LEU A 71 3.71 20.29 -17.95
N ARG A 72 4.74 20.99 -17.45
CA ARG A 72 5.08 22.35 -17.92
C ARG A 72 5.62 22.35 -19.35
N GLY A 73 6.35 21.31 -19.76
CA GLY A 73 6.92 21.19 -21.11
C GLY A 73 6.04 20.45 -22.12
N ASP A 74 5.14 19.59 -21.66
CA ASP A 74 4.40 18.61 -22.47
C ASP A 74 2.88 18.87 -22.33
N ARG A 75 2.34 19.79 -23.14
CA ARG A 75 0.92 20.17 -23.16
C ARG A 75 0.03 19.02 -23.68
N GLY A 76 -0.21 18.00 -22.87
CA GLY A 76 -1.40 17.14 -23.00
C GLY A 76 -1.27 15.84 -23.81
N GLN A 77 -0.08 15.26 -23.97
CA GLN A 77 0.04 13.94 -24.62
C GLN A 77 -0.50 12.78 -23.75
N ARG A 78 -1.03 11.74 -24.41
CA ARG A 78 -1.65 10.54 -23.79
C ARG A 78 -0.73 9.84 -22.77
N GLY A 79 0.59 9.82 -22.99
CA GLY A 79 1.56 9.21 -22.07
C GLY A 79 1.57 9.88 -20.69
N THR A 80 1.39 11.21 -20.64
CA THR A 80 1.38 11.99 -19.40
C THR A 80 0.16 11.69 -18.55
N ARG A 81 -1.00 11.41 -19.16
CA ARG A 81 -2.22 11.01 -18.43
C ARG A 81 -2.04 9.68 -17.69
N ARG A 82 -1.42 8.68 -18.34
CA ARG A 82 -1.16 7.38 -17.70
C ARG A 82 -0.21 7.50 -16.52
N THR A 83 0.90 8.23 -16.68
CA THR A 83 1.87 8.43 -15.60
C THR A 83 1.26 9.21 -14.43
N LEU A 84 0.39 10.19 -14.69
CA LEU A 84 -0.36 10.89 -13.65
C LEU A 84 -1.32 9.96 -12.90
N HIS A 85 -2.08 9.14 -13.62
CA HIS A 85 -2.97 8.14 -13.00
C HIS A 85 -2.18 7.23 -12.04
N TYR A 86 -1.06 6.68 -12.51
CA TYR A 86 -0.22 5.79 -11.71
C TYR A 86 0.35 6.49 -10.46
N TYR A 87 0.67 7.78 -10.56
CA TYR A 87 1.14 8.56 -9.42
C TYR A 87 0.02 8.83 -8.41
N PHE A 88 -1.17 9.22 -8.86
CA PHE A 88 -2.30 9.47 -7.95
C PHE A 88 -2.76 8.20 -7.24
N VAL A 89 -2.78 7.06 -7.95
CA VAL A 89 -3.01 5.75 -7.32
C VAL A 89 -1.97 5.47 -6.23
N ALA A 90 -0.68 5.67 -6.51
CA ALA A 90 0.38 5.46 -5.52
C ALA A 90 0.23 6.40 -4.29
N GLN A 91 -0.13 7.66 -4.52
CA GLN A 91 -0.36 8.64 -3.45
C GLN A 91 -1.58 8.25 -2.60
N ASP A 92 -2.71 7.89 -3.23
CA ASP A 92 -3.93 7.47 -2.53
C ASP A 92 -3.69 6.21 -1.68
N ILE A 93 -2.91 5.24 -2.20
CA ILE A 93 -2.50 4.05 -1.45
C ILE A 93 -1.67 4.48 -0.22
N HIS A 94 -0.69 5.37 -0.40
CA HIS A 94 0.13 5.86 0.72
C HIS A 94 -0.70 6.56 1.79
N GLU A 95 -1.62 7.45 1.41
CA GLU A 95 -2.48 8.19 2.35
C GLU A 95 -3.38 7.24 3.16
N ARG A 96 -3.98 6.24 2.50
CA ARG A 96 -4.81 5.22 3.18
C ARG A 96 -3.97 4.33 4.09
N ALA A 97 -2.81 3.91 3.60
CA ALA A 97 -1.91 3.03 4.32
C ALA A 97 -1.20 3.75 5.47
N SER A 98 -1.02 5.06 5.45
CA SER A 98 -0.39 5.82 6.54
C SER A 98 -1.37 6.37 7.58
N SER A 99 -2.67 6.21 7.38
CA SER A 99 -3.69 6.61 8.35
C SER A 99 -3.45 5.96 9.74
N SER A 100 -3.39 6.80 10.79
CA SER A 100 -2.70 6.51 12.06
C SER A 100 -3.60 6.62 13.31
N HIS A 101 -4.68 5.85 13.38
CA HIS A 101 -5.55 5.80 14.58
C HIS A 101 -5.69 4.39 15.19
N VAL A 102 -4.72 3.51 14.93
CA VAL A 102 -4.80 2.10 15.35
C VAL A 102 -3.73 1.77 16.38
N GLN A 103 -4.17 1.30 17.54
CA GLN A 103 -3.29 0.79 18.59
C GLN A 103 -2.98 -0.69 18.33
N TYR A 104 -1.98 -0.97 17.49
CA TYR A 104 -1.64 -2.34 17.07
C TYR A 104 -1.32 -3.26 18.24
N ALA A 105 -0.63 -2.77 19.28
CA ALA A 105 -0.34 -3.57 20.47
C ALA A 105 -1.63 -4.05 21.16
N ALA A 106 -2.58 -3.15 21.42
CA ALA A 106 -3.87 -3.49 22.03
C ALA A 106 -4.70 -4.44 21.14
N LEU A 107 -4.65 -4.29 19.81
CA LEU A 107 -5.31 -5.23 18.90
C LEU A 107 -4.67 -6.62 18.95
N ARG A 108 -3.33 -6.72 18.90
CA ARG A 108 -2.60 -7.99 18.97
C ARG A 108 -2.89 -8.72 20.27
N GLU A 109 -2.86 -8.01 21.41
CA GLU A 109 -3.17 -8.60 22.72
C GLU A 109 -4.61 -9.12 22.74
N LYS A 110 -5.58 -8.29 22.33
CA LYS A 110 -7.00 -8.65 22.34
C LYS A 110 -7.34 -9.83 21.43
N PHE A 111 -6.72 -9.87 20.25
CA PHE A 111 -7.06 -10.80 19.18
C PHE A 111 -6.01 -11.89 18.97
N ARG A 112 -5.07 -12.06 19.92
CA ARG A 112 -3.93 -12.98 19.86
C ARG A 112 -4.32 -14.39 19.44
N TYR A 113 -5.40 -14.91 20.04
CA TYR A 113 -5.89 -16.27 19.82
C TYR A 113 -7.00 -16.37 18.78
N SER A 114 -7.17 -15.33 17.95
CA SER A 114 -8.13 -15.32 16.84
C SER A 114 -7.40 -15.25 15.50
N ASP A 115 -8.07 -15.67 14.43
CA ASP A 115 -7.50 -15.64 13.08
C ASP A 115 -7.54 -14.26 12.42
N VAL A 116 -8.16 -13.25 13.05
CA VAL A 116 -8.38 -11.93 12.45
C VAL A 116 -7.06 -11.19 12.17
N MET A 117 -6.09 -11.28 13.09
CA MET A 117 -4.81 -10.59 12.98
C MET A 117 -3.99 -11.12 11.78
N PHE A 118 -3.91 -12.44 11.66
CA PHE A 118 -3.28 -13.11 10.52
C PHE A 118 -3.95 -12.79 9.18
N ARG A 119 -5.28 -12.57 9.17
CA ARG A 119 -6.01 -12.20 7.95
C ARG A 119 -5.71 -10.77 7.50
N PHE A 120 -5.62 -9.83 8.44
CA PHE A 120 -5.15 -8.47 8.15
C PHE A 120 -3.71 -8.48 7.62
N GLN A 121 -2.82 -9.20 8.32
CA GLN A 121 -1.43 -9.38 7.89
C GLN A 121 -1.36 -9.92 6.46
N ARG A 122 -2.08 -11.01 6.18
CA ARG A 122 -2.11 -11.64 4.85
C ARG A 122 -2.58 -10.68 3.77
N LEU A 123 -3.69 -9.97 3.97
CA LEU A 123 -4.21 -9.04 2.98
C LEU A 123 -3.22 -7.90 2.70
N LEU A 124 -2.60 -7.35 3.73
CA LEU A 124 -1.63 -6.26 3.55
C LEU A 124 -0.34 -6.74 2.85
N SER A 125 0.13 -7.96 3.13
CA SER A 125 1.23 -8.58 2.39
C SER A 125 0.85 -8.91 0.94
N MET A 126 -0.40 -9.31 0.66
CA MET A 126 -0.87 -9.45 -0.72
C MET A 126 -0.84 -8.10 -1.47
N GLN A 127 -1.23 -7.00 -0.82
CA GLN A 127 -1.16 -5.65 -1.39
C GLN A 127 0.29 -5.20 -1.62
N SER A 128 1.22 -5.56 -0.72
CA SER A 128 2.65 -5.37 -0.93
C SER A 128 3.13 -6.08 -2.20
N GLN A 129 2.78 -7.35 -2.38
CA GLN A 129 3.14 -8.12 -3.57
C GLN A 129 2.55 -7.52 -4.85
N ALA A 130 1.31 -7.04 -4.80
CA ALA A 130 0.67 -6.33 -5.91
C ALA A 130 1.44 -5.06 -6.30
N CYS A 131 1.85 -4.23 -5.32
CA CYS A 131 2.71 -3.06 -5.55
C CYS A 131 4.05 -3.47 -6.19
N GLN A 132 4.67 -4.55 -5.74
CA GLN A 132 5.93 -5.04 -6.32
C GLN A 132 5.74 -5.54 -7.77
N GLN A 133 4.65 -6.25 -8.06
CA GLN A 133 4.31 -6.68 -9.41
C GLN A 133 4.04 -5.49 -10.33
N LEU A 134 3.38 -4.46 -9.81
CA LEU A 134 3.11 -3.22 -10.53
C LEU A 134 4.41 -2.47 -10.84
N ALA A 135 5.34 -2.34 -9.89
CA ALA A 135 6.66 -1.77 -10.15
C ALA A 135 7.38 -2.48 -11.31
N ARG A 136 7.40 -3.81 -11.30
CA ARG A 136 7.96 -4.62 -12.39
C ARG A 136 7.24 -4.38 -13.72
N SER A 137 5.92 -4.33 -13.70
CA SER A 137 5.08 -4.09 -14.88
C SER A 137 5.35 -2.71 -15.48
N ILE A 138 5.54 -1.69 -14.64
CA ILE A 138 5.94 -0.35 -15.05
C ILE A 138 7.30 -0.40 -15.75
N LEU A 139 8.32 -1.02 -15.16
CA LEU A 139 9.67 -1.11 -15.74
C LEU A 139 9.68 -1.86 -17.09
N LEU A 140 9.03 -3.01 -17.13
CA LEU A 140 8.98 -3.88 -18.31
C LEU A 140 7.96 -3.43 -19.37
N ARG A 141 7.11 -2.44 -19.04
CA ARG A 141 6.03 -1.94 -19.89
C ARG A 141 5.00 -3.01 -20.26
N THR A 142 4.77 -3.94 -19.35
CA THR A 142 3.74 -4.98 -19.48
C THR A 142 2.46 -4.53 -18.77
N PRO A 143 1.28 -5.03 -19.18
CA PRO A 143 0.06 -4.81 -18.42
C PRO A 143 0.19 -5.44 -17.02
N TYR A 144 -0.27 -4.72 -16.01
CA TYR A 144 -0.47 -5.27 -14.67
C TYR A 144 -1.74 -6.15 -14.69
N GLN A 145 -1.70 -7.28 -13.98
CA GLN A 145 -2.85 -8.16 -13.81
C GLN A 145 -3.16 -8.20 -12.32
N HIS A 146 -4.31 -7.65 -11.96
CA HIS A 146 -4.78 -7.67 -10.59
C HIS A 146 -5.18 -9.08 -10.16
N ASP A 147 -4.87 -9.44 -8.93
CA ASP A 147 -4.98 -10.82 -8.45
C ASP A 147 -6.43 -11.12 -8.00
N PRO A 148 -7.16 -12.03 -8.66
CA PRO A 148 -8.55 -12.33 -8.29
C PRO A 148 -8.68 -12.95 -6.89
N ARG A 149 -7.58 -13.41 -6.29
CA ARG A 149 -7.60 -13.99 -4.92
C ARG A 149 -7.93 -12.96 -3.84
N PHE A 150 -7.87 -11.66 -4.12
CA PHE A 150 -8.27 -10.62 -3.17
C PHE A 150 -9.72 -10.76 -2.72
N GLU A 151 -10.65 -11.08 -3.64
CA GLU A 151 -12.07 -11.26 -3.31
C GLU A 151 -12.28 -12.32 -2.23
N HIS A 152 -11.64 -13.49 -2.39
CA HIS A 152 -11.69 -14.56 -1.40
C HIS A 152 -11.03 -14.17 -0.09
N ALA A 153 -9.89 -13.48 -0.14
CA ALA A 153 -9.19 -13.03 1.06
C ALA A 153 -10.04 -12.03 1.88
N PHE A 154 -10.73 -11.09 1.22
CA PHE A 154 -11.67 -10.18 1.87
C PHE A 154 -12.87 -10.91 2.44
N SER A 155 -13.51 -11.80 1.68
CA SER A 155 -14.64 -12.60 2.18
C SER A 155 -14.28 -13.39 3.45
N HIS A 156 -13.07 -13.93 3.52
CA HIS A 156 -12.63 -14.63 4.72
C HIS A 156 -12.29 -13.70 5.90
N LEU A 157 -11.82 -12.47 5.63
CA LEU A 157 -11.63 -11.46 6.67
C LEU A 157 -12.97 -10.99 7.22
N ASP A 158 -13.97 -10.75 6.36
CA ASP A 158 -15.34 -10.41 6.77
C ASP A 158 -15.91 -11.48 7.71
N ALA A 159 -15.84 -12.76 7.32
CA ALA A 159 -16.32 -13.85 8.16
C ALA A 159 -15.58 -13.96 9.50
N ALA A 160 -14.29 -13.58 9.56
CA ALA A 160 -13.54 -13.53 10.82
C ALA A 160 -13.98 -12.38 11.72
N LEU A 161 -14.25 -11.21 11.13
CA LEU A 161 -14.78 -10.05 11.85
C LEU A 161 -16.17 -10.32 12.42
N ASP A 162 -17.04 -11.01 11.67
CA ASP A 162 -18.37 -11.40 12.15
C ASP A 162 -18.28 -12.31 13.39
N ARG A 163 -17.36 -13.28 13.39
CA ARG A 163 -17.12 -14.16 14.56
C ARG A 163 -16.62 -13.38 15.77
N VAL A 164 -15.67 -12.46 15.55
CA VAL A 164 -15.11 -11.62 16.61
C VAL A 164 -16.17 -10.66 17.17
N GLN A 165 -17.08 -10.16 16.34
CA GLN A 165 -18.20 -9.35 16.79
C GLN A 165 -19.20 -10.18 17.62
N ALA A 166 -19.53 -11.39 17.18
CA ALA A 166 -20.43 -12.30 17.89
C ALA A 166 -19.86 -12.77 19.25
N SER A 167 -18.54 -12.76 19.44
CA SER A 167 -17.90 -13.14 20.70
C SER A 167 -17.91 -12.04 21.78
N GLY A 168 -18.65 -10.95 21.58
CA GLY A 168 -18.79 -9.88 22.58
C GLY A 168 -17.64 -8.87 22.61
N THR A 169 -16.91 -8.72 21.50
CA THR A 169 -15.87 -7.69 21.35
C THR A 169 -16.47 -6.27 21.47
N SER A 170 -15.74 -5.33 22.07
CA SER A 170 -16.29 -3.98 22.30
C SER A 170 -16.61 -3.26 20.98
N PRO A 171 -17.64 -2.40 20.94
CA PRO A 171 -17.98 -1.64 19.74
C PRO A 171 -16.82 -0.78 19.21
N GLU A 172 -15.98 -0.26 20.11
CA GLU A 172 -14.80 0.55 19.78
C GLU A 172 -13.74 -0.27 19.02
N GLN A 173 -13.48 -1.51 19.47
CA GLN A 173 -12.54 -2.41 18.82
C GLN A 173 -13.06 -2.87 17.46
N ILE A 174 -14.34 -3.23 17.36
CA ILE A 174 -14.98 -3.57 16.08
C ILE A 174 -14.90 -2.40 15.11
N LYS A 175 -15.15 -1.17 15.57
CA LYS A 175 -15.01 0.04 14.77
C LYS A 175 -13.56 0.24 14.27
N ALA A 176 -12.55 0.00 15.12
CA ALA A 176 -11.15 0.08 14.72
C ALA A 176 -10.80 -0.95 13.63
N LEU A 177 -11.24 -2.21 13.77
CA LEU A 177 -11.07 -3.24 12.75
C LEU A 177 -11.81 -2.89 11.45
N GLY A 178 -13.01 -2.29 11.55
CA GLY A 178 -13.76 -1.80 10.40
C GLY A 178 -13.02 -0.71 9.62
N PHE A 179 -12.36 0.23 10.31
CA PHE A 179 -11.52 1.24 9.63
C PHE A 179 -10.33 0.60 8.90
N LEU A 180 -9.67 -0.38 9.53
CA LEU A 180 -8.59 -1.14 8.89
C LEU A 180 -9.07 -1.87 7.63
N LEU A 181 -10.21 -2.56 7.71
CA LEU A 181 -10.81 -3.26 6.57
C LEU A 181 -11.14 -2.29 5.43
N ASN A 182 -11.72 -1.14 5.74
CA ASN A 182 -12.06 -0.12 4.74
C ASN A 182 -10.80 0.43 4.05
N ASN A 183 -9.72 0.63 4.80
CA ASN A 183 -8.44 1.02 4.21
C ASN A 183 -7.89 -0.05 3.27
N LEU A 184 -7.92 -1.32 3.67
CA LEU A 184 -7.50 -2.43 2.81
C LEU A 184 -8.32 -2.48 1.52
N ARG A 185 -9.66 -2.46 1.60
CA ARG A 185 -10.53 -2.47 0.42
C ARG A 185 -10.26 -1.30 -0.52
N ALA A 186 -10.00 -0.13 0.04
CA ALA A 186 -9.74 1.04 -0.77
C ALA A 186 -8.36 1.03 -1.43
N ILE A 187 -7.33 0.44 -0.79
CA ILE A 187 -6.04 0.18 -1.44
C ILE A 187 -6.21 -0.82 -2.59
N ASP A 188 -6.98 -1.89 -2.36
CA ASP A 188 -7.27 -2.91 -3.38
C ASP A 188 -8.00 -2.32 -4.59
N ALA A 189 -9.04 -1.53 -4.35
CA ALA A 189 -9.77 -0.83 -5.40
C ALA A 189 -8.86 0.10 -6.22
N GLN A 190 -7.90 0.77 -5.59
CA GLN A 190 -6.92 1.60 -6.28
C GLN A 190 -6.00 0.77 -7.18
N LEU A 191 -5.49 -0.36 -6.68
CA LEU A 191 -4.69 -1.30 -7.47
C LEU A 191 -5.45 -1.87 -8.66
N ALA A 192 -6.75 -2.13 -8.52
CA ALA A 192 -7.60 -2.65 -9.59
C ALA A 192 -7.87 -1.65 -10.74
N THR A 193 -7.58 -0.35 -10.56
CA THR A 193 -7.80 0.69 -11.58
C THR A 193 -6.62 0.92 -12.54
N ILE A 194 -5.51 0.22 -12.34
CA ILE A 194 -4.23 0.41 -13.03
C ILE A 194 -4.16 -0.24 -14.40
#